data_AF-A0A7U9T642-F1
#
_entry.id   AF-A0A7U9T642-F1
#
_cell.length_a   1.000
_cell.length_b   1.000
_cell.length_c   1.000
_cell.angle_alpha   90.00
_cell.angle_beta   90.00
_cell.angle_gamma   90.00
#
_symmetry.space_group_name_H-M   'P 1'
#
loop_
_entity.id
_entity.type
_entity.pdbx_description
1 polymer ?
#
loop_
_entity_poly.entity_id
_entity_poly.type
_entity_poly.pdbx_seq_one_letter_code
_entity_poly.pdbx_strand_id
1 'polypeptide(L)'
;MAERNTYPSIDMIRTGIHLKNLIVQKGYAVKDIQNMLNLSCPQPVYRWFKGQILPSVDHLFVLSKILGVHMEELLVPKDELPDSGQQQGGSAARPFRHPVPKPHIALRTGIIFLPKEVRE
;
A
#
# COMPACT_ATOMS: atom_id res chain seq x y z
N MET A 1 -28.10 -22.85 20.89
CA MET A 1 -28.02 -21.65 20.03
C MET A 1 -26.60 -21.62 19.50
N ALA A 2 -26.38 -22.01 18.24
CA ALA A 2 -25.03 -22.06 17.68
C ALA A 2 -24.59 -20.65 17.34
N GLU A 3 -23.67 -20.10 18.12
CA GLU A 3 -22.92 -18.90 17.77
C GLU A 3 -22.21 -19.18 16.45
N ARG A 4 -22.68 -18.56 15.37
CA ARG A 4 -22.00 -18.58 14.09
C ARG A 4 -20.74 -17.75 14.31
N ASN A 5 -19.64 -18.42 14.64
CA ASN A 5 -18.33 -17.80 14.62
C ASN A 5 -18.04 -17.46 13.15
N THR A 6 -18.51 -16.29 12.72
CA THR A 6 -18.25 -15.74 11.39
C THR A 6 -16.77 -15.46 11.32
N TYR A 7 -16.01 -16.45 10.84
CA TYR A 7 -14.59 -16.27 10.60
C TYR A 7 -14.46 -15.17 9.54
N PRO A 8 -13.77 -14.05 9.83
CA PRO A 8 -13.65 -12.95 8.89
C PRO A 8 -12.98 -13.48 7.62
N SER A 9 -13.76 -13.57 6.54
CA SER A 9 -13.29 -14.05 5.25
C SER A 9 -12.72 -12.90 4.45
N ILE A 10 -11.69 -13.13 3.65
CA ILE A 10 -11.08 -12.09 2.81
C ILE A 10 -11.88 -11.94 1.52
N ASP A 11 -12.16 -10.69 1.13
CA ASP A 11 -12.76 -10.38 -0.17
C ASP A 11 -11.66 -10.31 -1.22
N MET A 12 -11.52 -11.38 -2.00
CA MET A 12 -10.47 -11.49 -3.01
C MET A 12 -10.60 -10.44 -4.11
N ILE A 13 -11.82 -10.10 -4.52
CA ILE A 13 -12.06 -9.13 -5.62
C ILE A 13 -11.72 -7.73 -5.13
N ARG A 14 -12.25 -7.33 -3.97
CA ARG A 14 -11.94 -6.02 -3.37
C ARG A 14 -10.46 -5.90 -3.02
N THR A 15 -9.85 -6.97 -2.51
CA THR A 15 -8.40 -7.03 -2.25
C THR A 15 -7.60 -6.83 -3.54
N GLY A 16 -7.98 -7.48 -4.64
CA GLY A 16 -7.32 -7.31 -5.94
C GLY A 16 -7.38 -5.89 -6.47
N ILE A 17 -8.56 -5.26 -6.40
CA ILE A 17 -8.75 -3.86 -6.78
C ILE A 17 -7.94 -2.94 -5.87
N HIS A 18 -7.94 -3.20 -4.56
CA HIS A 18 -7.18 -2.44 -3.57
C HIS A 18 -5.67 -2.48 -3.83
N LEU A 19 -5.12 -3.68 -4.08
CA LEU A 19 -3.72 -3.88 -4.45
C LEU A 19 -3.36 -3.08 -5.71
N LYS A 20 -4.19 -3.15 -6.75
CA LYS A 20 -3.98 -2.38 -7.98
C LYS A 20 -3.92 -0.88 -7.70
N ASN A 21 -4.85 -0.37 -6.89
CA ASN A 21 -4.90 1.05 -6.53
C ASN A 21 -3.65 1.47 -5.74
N LEU A 22 -3.22 0.69 -4.75
CA LEU A 22 -2.01 0.94 -3.98
C LEU A 22 -0.76 1.02 -4.87
N ILE A 23 -0.60 0.05 -5.77
CA ILE A 23 0.55 -0.02 -6.69
C ILE A 23 0.57 1.20 -7.62
N VAL A 24 -0.58 1.58 -8.18
CA VAL A 24 -0.70 2.76 -9.05
C VAL A 24 -0.48 4.05 -8.27
N GLN A 25 -1.00 4.16 -7.04
CA GLN A 25 -0.80 5.33 -6.17
C GLN A 25 0.66 5.54 -5.80
N LYS A 26 1.43 4.46 -5.66
CA LYS A 26 2.88 4.51 -5.41
C LYS A 26 3.70 4.74 -6.69
N GLY A 27 3.07 4.74 -7.85
CA GLY A 27 3.72 4.99 -9.15
C GLY A 27 4.45 3.77 -9.72
N TYR A 28 4.13 2.56 -9.25
CA TYR A 28 4.75 1.33 -9.76
C TYR A 28 3.97 0.76 -10.94
N ALA A 29 4.67 0.30 -11.97
CA ALA A 29 4.09 -0.49 -13.04
C ALA A 29 4.06 -1.99 -12.65
N VAL A 30 3.21 -2.76 -13.33
CA VAL A 30 3.13 -4.22 -13.14
C VAL A 30 4.47 -4.92 -13.37
N LYS A 31 5.26 -4.42 -14.33
CA LYS A 31 6.61 -4.93 -14.61
C LYS A 31 7.58 -4.69 -13.46
N ASP A 32 7.46 -3.56 -12.76
CA ASP A 32 8.30 -3.27 -11.60
C ASP A 32 7.97 -4.24 -10.45
N ILE A 33 6.68 -4.44 -10.19
CA ILE A 33 6.21 -5.39 -9.18
C ILE A 33 6.65 -6.83 -9.51
N GLN A 34 6.57 -7.23 -10.78
CA GLN A 34 7.08 -8.51 -11.24
C GLN A 34 8.57 -8.67 -10.93
N ASN A 35 9.38 -7.67 -11.30
CA ASN A 35 10.83 -7.71 -11.09
C ASN A 35 11.20 -7.70 -9.61
N MET A 36 10.52 -6.89 -8.80
CA MET A 36 10.77 -6.79 -7.35
C MET A 36 10.35 -8.06 -6.60
N LEU A 37 9.35 -8.78 -7.09
CA LEU A 37 8.92 -10.07 -6.53
C LEU A 37 9.63 -11.27 -7.16
N ASN A 38 10.64 -11.03 -8.02
CA ASN A 38 11.37 -12.07 -8.74
C ASN A 38 10.47 -13.07 -9.47
N LEU A 39 9.33 -12.62 -10.00
CA LEU A 39 8.40 -13.47 -10.74
C LEU A 39 8.89 -13.69 -12.17
N SER A 40 8.81 -14.94 -12.64
CA SER A 40 9.21 -15.29 -14.01
C SER A 40 8.36 -14.59 -15.07
N CYS A 41 7.09 -14.32 -14.78
CA CYS A 41 6.14 -13.68 -15.69
C CYS A 41 5.23 -12.69 -14.93
N PRO A 42 4.67 -11.65 -15.58
CA PRO A 42 3.75 -10.69 -14.95
C PRO A 42 2.34 -11.28 -14.71
N GLN A 43 2.08 -12.49 -15.23
CA GLN A 43 0.77 -13.13 -15.19
C GLN A 43 0.17 -13.27 -13.78
N PRO A 44 0.91 -13.66 -12.72
CA PRO A 44 0.38 -13.78 -11.37
C PRO A 44 -0.16 -12.44 -10.84
N VAL A 45 0.54 -11.34 -11.14
CA VAL A 45 0.15 -10.00 -10.71
C VAL A 45 -1.22 -9.61 -11.27
N TYR A 46 -1.47 -9.89 -12.56
CA TYR A 46 -2.78 -9.66 -13.15
C TYR A 46 -3.89 -10.53 -12.54
N ARG A 47 -3.57 -11.77 -12.13
CA ARG A 47 -4.54 -12.64 -11.45
C ARG A 47 -4.90 -12.11 -10.06
N TRP A 48 -3.93 -11.54 -9.34
CA TRP A 48 -4.17 -10.86 -8.07
C TRP A 48 -5.11 -9.68 -8.24
N PHE A 49 -4.89 -8.84 -9.26
CA PHE A 49 -5.76 -7.67 -9.51
C PHE A 49 -7.19 -8.04 -9.87
N LYS A 50 -7.38 -9.18 -10.53
CA LYS A 50 -8.71 -9.72 -10.84
C LYS A 50 -9.34 -10.44 -9.64
N GLY A 51 -8.63 -10.58 -8.53
CA GLY A 51 -9.07 -11.34 -7.36
C GLY A 51 -9.29 -12.83 -7.64
N GLN A 52 -8.62 -13.39 -8.64
CA GLN A 52 -8.71 -14.82 -8.96
C GLN A 52 -7.94 -15.68 -7.96
N ILE A 53 -6.83 -15.14 -7.45
CA ILE A 53 -5.96 -15.77 -6.47
C ILE A 53 -5.35 -14.68 -5.60
N LEU A 54 -5.07 -14.99 -4.33
CA LEU A 54 -4.32 -14.10 -3.46
C LEU A 54 -2.80 -14.29 -3.67
N PRO A 55 -1.98 -13.27 -3.39
CA PRO A 55 -0.54 -13.47 -3.30
C PRO A 55 -0.24 -14.45 -2.16
N SER A 56 0.79 -15.27 -2.34
CA SER A 56 1.33 -16.07 -1.23
C SER A 56 1.78 -15.16 -0.09
N VAL A 57 1.84 -15.70 1.14
CA VAL A 57 2.26 -14.95 2.33
C VAL A 57 3.62 -14.27 2.13
N ASP A 58 4.56 -14.95 1.47
CA ASP A 58 5.90 -14.40 1.15
C ASP A 58 5.81 -13.15 0.24
N HIS A 59 5.04 -13.25 -0.85
CA HIS A 59 4.80 -12.13 -1.75
C HIS A 59 4.03 -10.99 -1.07
N LEU A 60 3.07 -11.30 -0.19
CA LEU A 60 2.36 -10.31 0.62
C LEU A 60 3.33 -9.55 1.53
N PHE A 61 4.25 -10.26 2.19
CA PHE A 61 5.27 -9.66 3.02
C PHE A 61 6.18 -8.74 2.21
N VAL A 62 6.67 -9.18 1.06
CA VAL A 62 7.52 -8.35 0.20
C VAL A 62 6.74 -7.14 -0.35
N LEU A 63 5.49 -7.31 -0.79
CA LEU A 63 4.61 -6.21 -1.20
C LEU A 63 4.42 -5.18 -0.08
N SER A 64 4.26 -5.62 1.17
CA SER A 64 4.13 -4.73 2.33
C SER A 64 5.38 -3.87 2.50
N LYS A 65 6.57 -4.41 2.23
CA LYS A 65 7.85 -3.68 2.27
C LYS A 65 8.00 -2.71 1.10
N ILE A 66 7.65 -3.12 -0.12
CA ILE A 66 7.73 -2.28 -1.32
C ILE A 66 6.77 -1.09 -1.21
N LEU A 67 5.52 -1.35 -0.82
CA LEU A 67 4.48 -0.34 -0.73
C LEU A 67 4.58 0.49 0.57
N GLY A 68 5.29 -0.01 1.58
CA GLY A 68 5.46 0.63 2.88
C GLY A 68 4.16 0.66 3.68
N VAL A 69 3.35 -0.40 3.59
CA VAL A 69 2.08 -0.57 4.30
C VAL A 69 2.12 -1.86 5.12
N HIS A 70 1.21 -2.01 6.09
CA HIS A 70 1.11 -3.26 6.83
C HIS A 70 0.49 -4.37 5.97
N MET A 71 0.88 -5.63 6.22
CA MET A 71 0.32 -6.76 5.48
C MET A 71 -1.21 -6.86 5.59
N GLU A 72 -1.77 -6.52 6.75
CA GLU A 72 -3.23 -6.51 6.96
C GLU A 72 -3.92 -5.45 6.09
N GLU A 73 -3.31 -4.27 5.91
CA GLU A 73 -3.87 -3.22 5.06
C GLU A 73 -3.89 -3.59 3.58
N LEU A 74 -3.08 -4.57 3.15
CA LEU A 74 -3.14 -5.08 1.79
C LEU A 74 -4.42 -5.90 1.53
N LEU A 75 -5.06 -6.42 2.58
CA LEU A 75 -6.19 -7.32 2.51
C LEU A 75 -7.48 -6.60 2.90
N VAL A 76 -8.55 -6.88 2.16
CA VAL A 76 -9.88 -6.32 2.47
C VAL A 76 -10.75 -7.44 3.06
N PRO A 77 -11.24 -7.30 4.31
CA PRO A 77 -12.19 -8.26 4.86
C PRO A 77 -13.54 -8.16 4.13
N LYS A 78 -14.22 -9.29 3.98
CA LYS A 78 -15.64 -9.34 3.65
C LYS A 78 -16.38 -8.84 4.89
N ASP A 79 -16.84 -7.61 4.80
CA ASP A 79 -17.75 -7.08 5.78
C ASP A 79 -19.07 -7.84 5.62
N GLU A 80 -19.40 -8.71 6.58
CA GLU A 80 -20.74 -9.27 6.69
C GLU A 80 -21.63 -8.19 7.33
N LEU A 81 -21.98 -7.16 6.56
CA LEU A 81 -23.00 -6.23 7.02
C LEU A 81 -24.37 -6.90 6.92
N PRO A 82 -25.09 -7.10 8.03
CA PRO A 82 -26.54 -7.11 7.96
C PRO A 82 -26.99 -5.74 7.45
N ASP A 83 -27.68 -5.74 6.32
CA ASP A 83 -28.42 -4.60 5.80
C ASP A 83 -29.32 -4.03 6.91
N SER A 84 -28.94 -2.88 7.46
CA SER A 84 -29.77 -2.08 8.36
C SER A 84 -29.26 -0.65 8.30
N GLY A 85 -29.84 0.12 7.37
CA GLY A 85 -29.65 1.55 7.35
C GLY A 85 -30.17 2.18 8.63
N GLN A 86 -29.33 2.99 9.30
CA GLN A 86 -29.75 4.27 9.87
C GLN A 86 -28.54 5.10 10.30
N GLN A 87 -28.62 6.38 9.97
CA GLN A 87 -27.68 7.45 10.30
C GLN A 87 -27.61 7.68 11.82
N GLN A 88 -26.44 8.03 12.34
CA GLN A 88 -26.14 9.35 12.97
C GLN A 88 -24.96 9.28 13.97
N GLY A 89 -24.04 10.24 13.84
CA GLY A 89 -23.54 11.03 14.98
C GLY A 89 -22.30 10.56 15.76
N GLY A 90 -21.16 11.24 15.51
CA GLY A 90 -20.36 11.81 16.59
C GLY A 90 -19.27 10.99 17.30
N SER A 91 -18.03 11.44 17.09
CA SER A 91 -16.94 11.53 18.09
C SER A 91 -15.94 10.38 18.29
N ALA A 92 -14.73 10.66 17.78
CA ALA A 92 -13.42 10.53 18.45
C ALA A 92 -12.71 9.16 18.61
N ALA A 93 -11.41 9.24 18.31
CA ALA A 93 -10.30 8.28 18.51
C ALA A 93 -10.23 7.13 17.48
N ARG A 94 -9.15 6.98 16.69
CA ARG A 94 -7.72 7.09 17.04
C ARG A 94 -6.86 7.54 15.85
N PRO A 95 -5.85 8.42 16.05
CA PRO A 95 -4.80 8.63 15.08
C PRO A 95 -3.65 7.65 15.37
N PHE A 96 -3.49 6.61 14.56
CA PHE A 96 -2.16 5.98 14.43
C PHE A 96 -1.44 6.63 13.24
N ARG A 97 -1.12 7.91 13.38
CA ARG A 97 -0.06 8.54 12.58
C ARG A 97 1.26 8.03 13.12
N HIS A 98 1.82 7.01 12.50
CA HIS A 98 3.26 6.78 12.61
C HIS A 98 3.98 7.88 11.80
N PRO A 99 5.08 8.45 12.33
CA PRO A 99 5.84 9.45 11.61
C PRO A 99 6.58 8.76 10.45
N VAL A 100 6.19 9.10 9.23
CA VAL A 100 7.04 8.88 8.04
C VAL A 100 8.29 9.75 8.21
N PRO A 101 9.51 9.19 8.22
CA PRO A 101 10.72 10.01 8.15
C PRO A 101 10.76 10.71 6.79
N LYS A 102 10.83 12.05 6.80
CA LYS A 102 10.98 12.87 5.59
C LYS A 102 12.39 12.65 5.01
N PRO A 103 12.57 12.55 3.68
CA PRO A 103 13.89 12.67 3.08
C PRO A 103 14.42 14.09 3.32
N HIS A 104 15.53 14.20 4.04
CA HIS A 104 16.18 15.48 4.32
C HIS A 104 17.08 15.83 3.14
N ILE A 105 16.60 16.65 2.20
CA ILE A 105 17.48 17.45 1.33
C ILE A 105 16.80 18.78 1.02
N ALA A 106 17.46 19.85 1.46
CA ALA A 106 17.70 21.12 0.78
C ALA A 106 17.66 22.29 1.78
N LEU A 107 18.77 22.53 2.49
CA LEU A 107 19.06 23.90 2.92
C LEU A 107 19.82 24.59 1.79
N ARG A 108 19.08 25.45 1.08
CA ARG A 108 19.64 26.61 0.39
C ARG A 108 19.95 27.65 1.47
N THR A 109 21.23 27.90 1.75
CA THR A 109 21.68 29.19 2.27
C THR A 109 23.02 29.51 1.61
N GLY A 110 23.09 30.70 1.03
CA GLY A 110 24.16 31.12 0.14
C GLY A 110 25.49 31.39 0.83
N ILE A 111 26.55 31.19 0.06
CA ILE A 111 27.86 31.78 0.32
C ILE A 111 28.29 32.54 -0.94
N ILE A 112 28.23 33.86 -0.79
CA ILE A 112 29.27 34.85 -1.06
C ILE A 112 29.89 34.96 -2.47
N PHE A 113 29.74 36.19 -2.94
CA PHE A 113 30.33 36.92 -4.05
C PHE A 113 31.86 37.13 -3.93
N LEU A 114 32.54 37.29 -5.09
CA LEU A 114 33.96 37.70 -5.38
C LEU A 114 34.99 36.60 -5.69
N PRO A 115 35.99 36.87 -6.56
CA PRO A 115 35.89 37.38 -7.94
C PRO A 115 36.79 36.58 -8.92
N LYS A 116 36.67 36.93 -10.21
CA LYS A 116 37.60 36.54 -11.29
C LYS A 116 38.93 37.29 -11.16
N GLU A 117 40.08 36.61 -11.23
CA GLU A 117 41.33 37.04 -11.92
C GLU A 117 42.48 36.01 -11.76
N VAL A 118 43.30 35.84 -12.83
CA VAL A 118 44.71 35.37 -12.92
C VAL A 118 45.02 33.86 -12.64
N ARG A 119 45.39 33.06 -13.68
CA ARG A 119 46.75 32.70 -14.20
C ARG A 119 47.49 31.74 -13.23
N GLU A 120 48.01 30.59 -13.63
CA GLU A 120 49.05 30.34 -14.66
C GLU A 120 48.72 29.23 -15.67
#